data_AF-A0A0Q7KIZ9-F1
#
_entry.id   AF-A0A0Q7KIZ9-F1
#
_cell.length_a   1.000
_cell.length_b   1.000
_cell.length_c   1.000
_cell.angle_alpha   90.00
_cell.angle_beta   90.00
_cell.angle_gamma   90.00
#
_symmetry.space_group_name_H-M   'P 1'
#
loop_
_entity.id
_entity.type
_entity.pdbx_description
1 polymer ?
#
loop_
_entity_poly.entity_id
_entity_poly.type
_entity_poly.pdbx_seq_one_letter_code
_entity_poly.pdbx_strand_id
1 'polypeptide(L)'
;MSTHTGHPRRDEVGATTTSSRRPGLLAPGLREIVLLAALWTTYAVSRVVASDDLEAARSRAADLLHLETLLHLDVESWLNHALTPLSQVAVPMSFWYASLHYLVTPAVLVFLFVRHHGEYARARNAIVIGSAIGLVCYVLWPTAPPRLMPGGAYLDTLVSTSDVGWWSGQTSLPNGLGQMANELAAMPSLHVGWTVWVAWAVWRHVGVVGRSLAVLYSLGTTLVVVATGNHWVLDAVAGGLVIAAGVAISGWIAARESTRAST
;
A
#
# COMPACT_ATOMS: atom_id res chain seq x y z
N MET A 1 42.70 78.31 18.21
CA MET A 1 41.99 78.23 19.50
C MET A 1 40.92 77.15 19.34
N SER A 2 41.16 75.99 19.93
CA SER A 2 40.44 74.74 19.73
C SER A 2 39.05 74.76 20.37
N THR A 3 38.05 74.17 19.71
CA THR A 3 36.94 73.50 20.42
C THR A 3 36.57 72.23 19.67
N HIS A 4 36.90 71.10 20.32
CA HIS A 4 36.57 69.74 19.95
C HIS A 4 35.24 69.41 20.63
N THR A 5 34.17 69.16 19.88
CA THR A 5 32.92 68.62 20.43
C THR A 5 32.76 67.17 19.98
N GLY A 6 32.94 66.26 20.93
CA GLY A 6 32.79 64.83 20.75
C GLY A 6 31.34 64.44 20.50
N HIS A 7 31.15 63.49 19.59
CA HIS A 7 29.88 62.82 19.36
C HIS A 7 29.88 61.49 20.12
N PRO A 8 28.90 61.20 21.00
CA PRO A 8 28.84 59.93 21.68
C PRO A 8 28.43 58.82 20.69
N ARG A 9 29.20 57.72 20.69
CA ARG A 9 28.79 56.44 20.09
C ARG A 9 27.48 56.03 20.75
N ARG A 10 26.46 55.76 19.93
CA ARG A 10 25.28 55.02 20.37
C ARG A 10 25.61 53.54 20.31
N ASP A 11 25.59 52.95 21.49
CA ASP A 11 25.74 51.53 21.73
C ASP A 11 24.58 50.74 21.10
N GLU A 12 24.97 49.65 20.44
CA GLU A 12 24.30 48.35 20.41
C GLU A 12 22.78 48.34 20.22
N VAL A 13 22.35 48.34 18.95
CA VAL A 13 21.08 47.72 18.57
C VAL A 13 21.21 46.22 18.88
N GLY A 14 20.58 45.80 19.98
CA GLY A 14 20.43 44.40 20.37
C GLY A 14 19.81 43.61 19.22
N ALA A 15 20.65 42.87 18.51
CA ALA A 15 20.23 41.84 17.58
C ALA A 15 19.47 40.79 18.39
N THR A 16 18.14 40.87 18.38
CA THR A 16 17.28 39.82 18.90
C THR A 16 17.40 38.67 17.91
N THR A 17 18.42 37.83 18.10
CA THR A 17 18.55 36.56 17.39
C THR A 17 17.39 35.69 17.83
N THR A 18 16.27 35.75 17.09
CA THR A 18 15.27 34.69 17.10
C THR A 18 15.98 33.41 16.70
N SER A 19 16.40 32.66 17.71
CA SER A 19 16.87 31.28 17.59
C SER A 19 15.77 30.49 16.92
N SER A 20 15.88 30.34 15.59
CA SER A 20 15.05 29.40 14.85
C SER A 20 15.41 28.01 15.34
N ARG A 21 14.62 27.52 16.29
CA ARG A 21 14.72 26.15 16.79
C ARG A 21 14.38 25.26 15.60
N ARG A 22 15.39 24.82 14.85
CA ARG A 22 15.23 23.79 13.82
C ARG A 22 14.50 22.62 14.49
N PRO A 23 13.32 22.20 14.01
CA PRO A 23 12.65 21.05 14.59
C PRO A 23 13.63 19.88 14.48
N GLY A 24 14.04 19.33 15.63
CA GLY A 24 14.96 18.20 15.64
C GLY A 24 14.33 17.04 14.86
N LEU A 25 15.11 16.45 13.95
CA LEU A 25 14.75 15.26 13.16
C LEU A 25 14.26 14.06 14.02
N LEU A 26 14.45 14.13 15.34
CA LEU A 26 14.11 13.08 16.30
C LEU A 26 12.60 13.01 16.64
N ALA A 27 11.88 14.14 16.67
CA ALA A 27 10.44 14.13 16.98
C ALA A 27 9.55 13.56 15.84
N PRO A 28 9.84 13.83 14.56
CA PRO A 28 9.18 13.14 13.44
C PRO A 28 9.41 11.63 13.44
N GLY A 29 10.62 11.18 13.82
CA GLY A 29 10.97 9.75 13.83
C GLY A 29 10.11 8.93 14.79
N LEU A 30 9.82 9.44 15.99
CA LEU A 30 8.99 8.72 16.97
C LEU A 30 7.55 8.56 16.47
N ARG A 31 6.98 9.57 15.82
CA ARG A 31 5.63 9.49 15.22
C ARG A 31 5.57 8.42 14.14
N GLU A 32 6.56 8.36 13.25
CA GLU A 32 6.60 7.35 12.19
C GLU A 32 6.85 5.94 12.75
N ILE A 33 7.67 5.80 13.79
CA ILE A 33 7.85 4.52 14.50
C ILE A 33 6.53 4.07 15.13
N VAL A 34 5.79 4.96 15.78
CA VAL A 34 4.48 4.64 16.37
C VAL A 34 3.46 4.28 15.28
N LEU A 35 3.47 4.96 14.13
CA LEU A 35 2.60 4.62 13.01
C LEU A 35 2.94 3.27 12.40
N LEU A 36 4.23 2.96 12.19
CA LEU A 36 4.68 1.65 11.71
C LEU A 36 4.35 0.55 12.71
N ALA A 37 4.57 0.79 14.00
CA ALA A 37 4.21 -0.14 15.07
C ALA A 37 2.70 -0.35 15.11
N ALA A 38 1.88 0.71 15.02
CA ALA A 38 0.43 0.60 14.97
C ALA A 38 -0.05 -0.14 13.72
N LEU A 39 0.53 0.12 12.55
CA LEU A 39 0.19 -0.59 11.31
C LEU A 39 0.53 -2.08 11.43
N TRP A 40 1.71 -2.40 11.96
CA TRP A 40 2.15 -3.77 12.21
C TRP A 40 1.27 -4.47 13.24
N THR A 41 0.93 -3.81 14.35
CA THR A 41 0.04 -4.36 15.39
C THR A 41 -1.37 -4.56 14.83
N THR A 42 -1.90 -3.62 14.07
CA THR A 42 -3.24 -3.75 13.47
C THR A 42 -3.26 -4.93 12.49
N TYR A 43 -2.23 -5.06 11.64
CA TYR A 43 -2.05 -6.22 10.78
C TYR A 43 -1.96 -7.53 11.58
N ALA A 44 -1.12 -7.58 12.62
CA ALA A 44 -0.97 -8.76 13.47
C ALA A 44 -2.29 -9.14 14.18
N VAL A 45 -3.04 -8.16 14.69
CA VAL A 45 -4.32 -8.38 15.39
C VAL A 45 -5.41 -8.83 14.42
N SER A 46 -5.53 -8.20 13.24
CA SER A 46 -6.51 -8.63 12.23
C SER A 46 -6.33 -10.09 11.82
N ARG A 47 -5.11 -10.62 11.94
CA ARG A 47 -4.77 -12.00 11.58
C ARG A 47 -5.18 -13.01 12.63
N VAL A 48 -5.18 -12.61 13.91
CA VAL A 48 -5.71 -13.42 15.01
C VAL A 48 -7.24 -13.40 15.01
N VAL A 49 -7.85 -12.30 14.56
CA VAL A 49 -9.31 -12.11 14.61
C VAL A 49 -10.01 -12.61 13.34
N ALA A 50 -9.31 -12.65 12.22
CA ALA A 50 -9.89 -13.17 10.98
C ALA A 50 -10.24 -14.65 11.13
N SER A 51 -11.41 -15.00 10.60
CA SER A 51 -11.87 -16.39 10.59
C SER A 51 -10.95 -17.24 9.71
N ASP A 52 -10.54 -18.40 10.24
CA ASP A 52 -9.83 -19.44 9.49
C ASP A 52 -10.82 -20.45 8.84
N ASP A 53 -12.11 -20.10 8.74
CA ASP A 53 -13.14 -20.93 8.11
C ASP A 53 -13.04 -20.86 6.58
N LEU A 54 -12.25 -21.78 6.03
CA LEU A 54 -12.03 -21.93 4.60
C LEU A 54 -13.32 -22.22 3.83
N GLU A 55 -14.28 -22.94 4.41
CA GLU A 55 -15.52 -23.29 3.71
C GLU A 55 -16.41 -22.05 3.54
N ALA A 56 -16.58 -21.26 4.61
CA ALA A 56 -17.28 -19.98 4.53
C ALA A 56 -16.59 -19.01 3.55
N ALA A 57 -15.26 -18.96 3.56
CA ALA A 57 -14.48 -18.12 2.64
C ALA A 57 -14.62 -18.56 1.17
N ARG A 58 -14.70 -19.87 0.90
CA ARG A 58 -14.98 -20.42 -0.43
C ARG A 58 -16.41 -20.14 -0.89
N SER A 59 -17.39 -20.23 -0.01
CA SER A 59 -18.77 -19.86 -0.33
C SER A 59 -18.86 -18.41 -0.79
N ARG A 60 -18.24 -17.48 -0.06
CA ARG A 60 -18.18 -16.06 -0.46
C ARG A 60 -17.42 -15.84 -1.77
N ALA A 61 -16.36 -16.61 -2.00
CA ALA A 61 -15.62 -16.57 -3.27
C ALA A 61 -16.46 -17.08 -4.44
N ALA A 62 -17.28 -18.11 -4.23
CA ALA A 62 -18.21 -18.60 -5.24
C ALA A 62 -19.30 -17.57 -5.59
N ASP A 63 -19.82 -16.84 -4.59
CA ASP A 63 -20.75 -15.73 -4.83
C ASP A 63 -20.09 -14.60 -5.65
N LEU A 64 -18.82 -14.30 -5.36
CA LEU A 64 -18.03 -13.30 -6.07
C LEU A 64 -17.75 -13.72 -7.52
N LEU A 65 -17.35 -14.98 -7.73
CA LEU A 65 -17.18 -15.56 -9.06
C LEU A 65 -18.49 -15.54 -9.85
N HIS A 66 -19.62 -15.85 -9.21
CA HIS A 66 -20.92 -15.76 -9.88
C HIS A 66 -21.21 -14.32 -10.36
N LEU A 67 -20.90 -13.32 -9.54
CA LEU A 67 -21.02 -11.91 -9.93
C LEU A 67 -20.07 -11.54 -11.07
N GLU A 68 -18.82 -12.01 -11.06
CA GLU A 68 -17.87 -11.82 -12.16
C GLU A 68 -18.38 -12.42 -13.47
N THR A 69 -18.89 -13.65 -13.44
CA THR A 69 -19.48 -14.30 -14.61
C THR A 69 -20.69 -13.52 -15.14
N LEU A 70 -21.56 -12.97 -14.27
CA LEU A 70 -22.66 -12.09 -14.70
C LEU A 70 -22.15 -10.81 -15.38
N LEU A 71 -21.00 -10.30 -14.94
CA LEU A 71 -20.31 -9.16 -15.55
C LEU A 71 -19.45 -9.54 -16.76
N HIS A 72 -19.43 -10.81 -17.16
CA HIS A 72 -18.60 -11.36 -18.24
C HIS A 72 -17.09 -11.15 -17.99
N LEU A 73 -16.68 -11.21 -16.73
CA LEU A 73 -15.29 -11.22 -16.30
C LEU A 73 -14.90 -12.69 -16.07
N ASP A 74 -14.30 -13.32 -17.09
CA ASP A 74 -13.82 -14.72 -17.03
C ASP A 74 -12.30 -14.81 -17.31
N VAL A 75 -11.56 -13.77 -16.91
CA VAL A 75 -10.15 -13.60 -17.31
C VAL A 75 -9.20 -14.40 -16.41
N GLU A 76 -9.60 -14.64 -15.17
CA GLU A 76 -8.80 -15.21 -14.09
C GLU A 76 -8.31 -16.61 -14.48
N SER A 77 -9.25 -17.48 -14.88
CA SER A 77 -8.95 -18.88 -15.19
C SER A 77 -8.08 -18.99 -16.44
N TRP A 78 -8.39 -18.21 -17.48
CA TRP A 78 -7.60 -18.19 -18.71
C TRP A 78 -6.18 -17.67 -18.46
N LEU A 79 -6.02 -16.53 -17.79
CA LEU A 79 -4.70 -15.97 -17.48
C LEU A 79 -3.86 -16.93 -16.65
N ASN A 80 -4.47 -17.52 -15.62
CA ASN A 80 -3.75 -18.41 -14.72
C ASN A 80 -3.27 -19.69 -15.41
N HIS A 81 -4.11 -20.34 -16.21
CA HIS A 81 -3.70 -21.53 -16.98
C HIS A 81 -2.73 -21.21 -18.12
N ALA A 82 -2.85 -20.04 -18.74
CA ALA A 82 -1.96 -19.65 -19.83
C ALA A 82 -0.55 -19.32 -19.32
N LEU A 83 -0.42 -18.66 -18.16
CA LEU A 83 0.85 -18.10 -17.70
C LEU A 83 1.58 -18.95 -16.66
N THR A 84 0.86 -19.70 -15.82
CA THR A 84 1.50 -20.53 -14.76
C THR A 84 2.47 -21.59 -15.30
N PRO A 85 2.17 -22.32 -16.39
CA PRO A 85 3.08 -23.33 -16.94
C PRO A 85 4.38 -22.74 -17.49
N LEU A 86 4.41 -21.44 -17.80
CA LEU A 86 5.56 -20.77 -18.38
C LEU A 86 6.47 -20.25 -17.25
N SER A 87 7.42 -21.06 -16.80
CA SER A 87 8.32 -20.69 -15.68
C SER A 87 9.05 -19.35 -15.88
N GLN A 88 9.41 -19.02 -17.12
CA GLN A 88 10.01 -17.74 -17.51
C GLN A 88 9.11 -16.52 -17.23
N VAL A 89 7.80 -16.72 -17.08
CA VAL A 89 6.81 -15.69 -16.73
C VAL A 89 6.36 -15.85 -15.29
N ALA A 90 6.01 -17.07 -14.87
CA ALA A 90 5.54 -17.40 -13.53
C ALA A 90 6.53 -16.97 -12.42
N VAL A 91 7.84 -17.19 -12.64
CA VAL A 91 8.87 -16.82 -11.66
C VAL A 91 8.96 -15.30 -11.50
N PRO A 92 9.13 -14.48 -12.57
CA PRO A 92 9.06 -13.02 -12.44
C PRO A 92 7.76 -12.50 -11.82
N MET A 93 6.60 -13.07 -12.16
CA MET A 93 5.32 -12.69 -11.54
C MET A 93 5.32 -12.97 -10.04
N SER A 94 5.88 -14.09 -9.60
CA SER A 94 5.96 -14.45 -8.18
C SER A 94 6.91 -13.54 -7.41
N PHE A 95 8.06 -13.18 -7.99
CA PHE A 95 8.93 -12.14 -7.42
C PHE A 95 8.25 -10.77 -7.36
N TRP A 96 7.52 -10.39 -8.41
CA TRP A 96 6.77 -9.14 -8.46
C TRP A 96 5.74 -9.08 -7.32
N TYR A 97 4.93 -10.13 -7.20
CA TYR A 97 3.94 -10.30 -6.15
C TYR A 97 4.59 -10.23 -4.77
N ALA A 98 5.67 -10.98 -4.54
CA ALA A 98 6.28 -11.12 -3.23
C ALA A 98 7.07 -9.90 -2.76
N SER A 99 7.51 -8.99 -3.65
CA SER A 99 8.50 -7.96 -3.30
C SER A 99 8.08 -6.51 -3.59
N LEU A 100 7.49 -6.22 -4.75
CA LEU A 100 7.47 -4.83 -5.22
C LEU A 100 6.63 -3.92 -4.35
N HIS A 101 5.50 -4.40 -3.83
CA HIS A 101 4.65 -3.59 -2.95
C HIS A 101 5.36 -3.25 -1.62
N TYR A 102 6.25 -4.13 -1.12
CA TYR A 102 7.10 -3.88 0.05
C TYR A 102 8.31 -2.98 -0.25
N LEU A 103 8.68 -2.82 -1.52
CA LEU A 103 9.81 -1.98 -1.91
C LEU A 103 9.38 -0.59 -2.41
N VAL A 104 8.47 -0.56 -3.38
CA VAL A 104 8.04 0.65 -4.10
C VAL A 104 7.24 1.56 -3.18
N THR A 105 6.34 1.01 -2.37
CA THR A 105 5.49 1.82 -1.47
C THR A 105 6.33 2.58 -0.44
N PRO A 106 7.25 1.93 0.33
CA PRO A 106 8.16 2.67 1.21
C PRO A 106 9.09 3.63 0.45
N ALA A 107 9.59 3.25 -0.74
CA ALA A 107 10.43 4.14 -1.54
C ALA A 107 9.70 5.45 -1.92
N VAL A 108 8.41 5.37 -2.28
CA VAL A 108 7.59 6.56 -2.56
C VAL A 108 7.34 7.38 -1.29
N LEU A 109 7.09 6.74 -0.15
CA LEU A 109 6.98 7.44 1.13
C LEU A 109 8.27 8.19 1.48
N VAL A 110 9.43 7.56 1.33
CA VAL A 110 10.74 8.19 1.55
C VAL A 110 10.98 9.32 0.55
N PHE A 111 10.65 9.11 -0.73
CA PHE A 111 10.73 10.15 -1.76
C PHE A 111 9.90 11.38 -1.37
N LEU A 112 8.64 11.19 -0.95
CA LEU A 112 7.78 12.28 -0.50
C LEU A 112 8.32 12.94 0.78
N PHE A 113 8.81 12.16 1.73
CA PHE A 113 9.38 12.68 2.97
C PHE A 113 10.59 13.59 2.70
N VAL A 114 11.49 13.18 1.80
CA VAL A 114 12.73 13.89 1.49
C VAL A 114 12.51 15.06 0.54
N ARG A 115 11.69 14.90 -0.51
CA ARG A 115 11.55 15.87 -1.62
C ARG A 115 10.27 16.70 -1.56
N HIS A 116 9.21 16.19 -0.93
CA HIS A 116 7.87 16.77 -0.96
C HIS A 116 7.19 16.73 0.42
N HIS A 117 7.90 17.16 1.45
CA HIS A 117 7.49 17.05 2.85
C HIS A 117 6.08 17.63 3.13
N GLY A 118 5.66 18.66 2.39
CA GLY A 118 4.31 19.23 2.49
C GLY A 118 3.18 18.28 2.09
N GLU A 119 3.43 17.34 1.18
CA GLU A 119 2.44 16.35 0.72
C GLU A 119 2.54 15.02 1.50
N TYR A 120 3.69 14.77 2.15
CA TYR A 120 3.99 13.52 2.84
C TYR A 120 2.91 13.13 3.84
N ALA A 121 2.49 14.05 4.71
CA ALA A 121 1.49 13.74 5.75
C ALA A 121 0.14 13.31 5.15
N ARG A 122 -0.30 13.99 4.08
CA ARG A 122 -1.55 13.66 3.37
C ARG A 122 -1.45 12.30 2.70
N ALA A 123 -0.32 12.04 2.02
CA ALA A 123 -0.11 10.78 1.33
C ALA A 123 0.00 9.59 2.29
N ARG A 124 0.77 9.74 3.37
CA ARG A 124 0.89 8.75 4.45
C ARG A 124 -0.46 8.46 5.10
N ASN A 125 -1.23 9.49 5.46
CA ASN A 125 -2.56 9.30 6.04
C ASN A 125 -3.49 8.56 5.08
N ALA A 126 -3.43 8.85 3.78
CA ALA A 126 -4.28 8.19 2.78
C ALA A 126 -4.04 6.67 2.73
N ILE A 127 -2.77 6.23 2.68
CA ILE A 127 -2.45 4.80 2.64
C ILE A 127 -2.78 4.10 3.96
N VAL A 128 -2.54 4.76 5.11
CA VAL A 128 -2.89 4.21 6.43
C VAL A 128 -4.39 4.02 6.57
N ILE A 129 -5.19 5.06 6.24
CA ILE A 129 -6.65 5.01 6.33
C ILE A 129 -7.21 3.96 5.37
N GLY A 130 -6.78 3.98 4.11
CA GLY A 130 -7.27 3.01 3.12
C GLY A 130 -6.88 1.58 3.45
N SER A 131 -5.69 1.33 4.00
CA SER A 131 -5.28 0.01 4.47
C SER A 131 -6.09 -0.43 5.69
N ALA A 132 -6.39 0.47 6.62
CA ALA A 132 -7.25 0.17 7.77
C ALA A 132 -8.67 -0.19 7.34
N ILE A 133 -9.24 0.53 6.36
CA ILE A 133 -10.55 0.19 5.77
C ILE A 133 -10.47 -1.21 5.13
N GLY A 134 -9.45 -1.47 4.31
CA GLY A 134 -9.29 -2.77 3.68
C GLY A 134 -9.16 -3.92 4.68
N LEU A 135 -8.47 -3.68 5.80
CA LEU A 135 -8.33 -4.65 6.88
C LEU A 135 -9.65 -4.93 7.60
N VAL A 136 -10.46 -3.89 7.84
CA VAL A 136 -11.82 -4.06 8.39
C VAL A 136 -12.69 -4.87 7.44
N CYS A 137 -12.65 -4.58 6.13
CA CYS A 137 -13.36 -5.36 5.12
C CYS A 137 -12.94 -6.83 5.15
N TYR A 138 -11.62 -7.10 5.21
CA TYR A 138 -11.06 -8.45 5.29
C TYR A 138 -11.56 -9.22 6.52
N VAL A 139 -11.54 -8.59 7.71
CA VAL A 139 -11.99 -9.25 8.94
C VAL A 139 -13.48 -9.57 8.90
N LEU A 140 -14.28 -8.68 8.31
CA LEU A 140 -15.74 -8.85 8.23
C LEU A 140 -16.19 -9.78 7.09
N TRP A 141 -15.40 -9.89 6.02
CA TRP A 141 -15.76 -10.62 4.80
C TRP A 141 -14.53 -11.35 4.20
N PRO A 142 -13.99 -12.37 4.88
CA PRO A 142 -12.85 -13.12 4.35
C PRO A 142 -13.30 -13.95 3.14
N THR A 143 -12.52 -13.88 2.06
CA THR A 143 -12.82 -14.50 0.76
C THR A 143 -11.65 -15.37 0.35
N ALA A 144 -11.92 -16.60 -0.06
CA ALA A 144 -10.89 -17.50 -0.55
C ALA A 144 -10.36 -17.01 -1.92
N PRO A 145 -9.03 -16.98 -2.13
CA PRO A 145 -8.45 -16.65 -3.43
C PRO A 145 -8.65 -17.81 -4.44
N PRO A 146 -8.56 -17.53 -5.76
CA PRO A 146 -8.80 -18.54 -6.80
C PRO A 146 -8.02 -19.85 -6.61
N ARG A 147 -6.73 -19.78 -6.24
CA ARG A 147 -5.87 -20.96 -6.04
C ARG A 147 -6.34 -21.92 -4.94
N LEU A 148 -7.21 -21.47 -4.02
CA LEU A 148 -7.77 -22.30 -2.95
C LEU A 148 -9.16 -22.84 -3.28
N MET A 149 -9.72 -22.53 -4.45
CA MET A 149 -11.01 -23.06 -4.89
C MET A 149 -10.91 -24.57 -5.16
N PRO A 150 -11.97 -25.34 -4.83
CA PRO A 150 -11.97 -26.78 -5.03
C PRO A 150 -11.95 -27.16 -6.52
N GLY A 151 -11.55 -28.40 -6.82
CA GLY A 151 -11.60 -28.96 -8.18
C GLY A 151 -10.42 -28.61 -9.08
N GLY A 152 -9.40 -27.91 -8.57
CA GLY A 152 -8.19 -27.61 -9.34
C GLY A 152 -8.43 -26.65 -10.50
N ALA A 153 -9.49 -25.83 -10.43
CA ALA A 153 -9.86 -24.87 -11.46
C ALA A 153 -8.87 -23.69 -11.59
N TYR A 154 -7.92 -23.57 -10.66
CA TYR A 154 -6.86 -22.58 -10.67
C TYR A 154 -5.58 -23.23 -10.16
N LEU A 155 -4.47 -22.93 -10.82
CA LEU A 155 -3.12 -23.35 -10.47
C LEU A 155 -2.52 -22.40 -9.44
N ASP A 156 -1.83 -22.96 -8.44
CA ASP A 156 -1.08 -22.18 -7.48
C ASP A 156 0.31 -21.85 -8.02
N THR A 157 0.44 -20.65 -8.61
CA THR A 157 1.69 -20.18 -9.21
C THR A 157 2.81 -19.95 -8.18
N LEU A 158 2.47 -19.63 -6.93
CA LEU A 158 3.49 -19.43 -5.89
C LEU A 158 4.06 -20.78 -5.45
N VAL A 159 3.20 -21.79 -5.26
CA VAL A 159 3.66 -23.17 -5.01
C VAL A 159 4.57 -23.63 -6.15
N SER A 160 4.14 -23.43 -7.40
CA SER A 160 4.88 -23.92 -8.57
C SER A 160 6.23 -23.26 -8.80
N THR A 161 6.54 -22.17 -8.09
CA THR A 161 7.78 -21.39 -8.22
C THR A 161 8.54 -21.26 -6.89
N SER A 162 8.10 -22.00 -5.86
CA SER A 162 8.68 -21.93 -4.51
C SER A 162 10.11 -22.48 -4.41
N ASP A 163 10.56 -23.23 -5.42
CA ASP A 163 11.92 -23.77 -5.53
C ASP A 163 12.99 -22.69 -5.81
N VAL A 164 12.60 -21.59 -6.44
CA VAL A 164 13.50 -20.46 -6.79
C VAL A 164 13.32 -19.23 -5.89
N GLY A 165 12.23 -19.17 -5.14
CA GLY A 165 11.86 -18.02 -4.31
C GLY A 165 12.20 -18.18 -2.84
N TRP A 166 12.07 -17.08 -2.08
CA TRP A 166 12.08 -17.15 -0.61
C TRP A 166 10.71 -17.53 -0.03
N TRP A 167 9.65 -17.42 -0.83
CA TRP A 167 8.29 -17.69 -0.40
C TRP A 167 8.06 -19.19 -0.15
N SER A 168 7.23 -19.49 0.84
CA SER A 168 6.66 -20.84 0.96
C SER A 168 5.48 -20.93 0.00
N GLY A 169 5.16 -22.13 -0.51
CA GLY A 169 4.06 -22.32 -1.47
C GLY A 169 2.72 -21.71 -1.03
N GLN A 170 2.56 -21.35 0.24
CA GLN A 170 1.35 -20.78 0.80
C GLN A 170 1.36 -19.24 0.90
N THR A 171 2.53 -18.59 0.91
CA THR A 171 2.64 -17.17 1.32
C THR A 171 3.87 -16.50 0.70
N SER A 172 3.80 -15.21 0.35
CA SER A 172 4.97 -14.41 -0.05
C SER A 172 6.03 -14.19 1.04
N LEU A 173 5.80 -14.69 2.25
CA LEU A 173 6.72 -14.62 3.38
C LEU A 173 7.77 -15.74 3.32
N PRO A 174 8.98 -15.50 3.87
CA PRO A 174 10.04 -16.50 3.96
C PRO A 174 9.59 -17.86 4.48
N ASN A 175 10.15 -18.94 3.92
CA ASN A 175 9.98 -20.32 4.39
C ASN A 175 10.11 -20.42 5.93
N GLY A 176 9.08 -20.94 6.60
CA GLY A 176 8.99 -21.03 8.07
C GLY A 176 8.15 -19.93 8.75
N LEU A 177 7.86 -18.82 8.05
CA LEU A 177 6.85 -17.82 8.44
C LEU A 177 5.49 -18.06 7.75
N GLY A 178 5.43 -19.01 6.82
CA GLY A 178 4.25 -19.30 5.98
C GLY A 178 3.05 -19.89 6.72
N GLN A 179 3.29 -20.67 7.79
CA GLN A 179 2.20 -21.17 8.65
C GLN A 179 1.49 -20.05 9.44
N MET A 180 2.01 -18.82 9.38
CA MET A 180 1.45 -17.62 10.01
C MET A 180 0.78 -16.68 9.00
N ALA A 181 0.62 -17.09 7.73
CA ALA A 181 -0.20 -16.36 6.79
C ALA A 181 -1.59 -16.95 6.55
N ASN A 182 -2.61 -16.25 7.04
CA ASN A 182 -4.00 -16.50 6.69
C ASN A 182 -4.18 -16.33 5.17
N GLU A 183 -4.34 -17.47 4.50
CA GLU A 183 -4.47 -17.60 3.06
C GLU A 183 -5.84 -17.10 2.53
N LEU A 184 -6.80 -16.79 3.43
CA LEU A 184 -8.19 -16.42 3.14
C LEU A 184 -8.40 -14.89 2.94
N ALA A 185 -7.33 -14.15 2.64
CA ALA A 185 -7.33 -12.69 2.58
C ALA A 185 -7.38 -12.13 1.15
N ALA A 186 -8.30 -12.63 0.31
CA ALA A 186 -8.38 -12.17 -1.08
C ALA A 186 -9.04 -10.79 -1.22
N MET A 187 -10.15 -10.51 -0.52
CA MET A 187 -10.88 -9.24 -0.67
C MET A 187 -10.70 -8.30 0.53
N PRO A 188 -10.39 -7.01 0.33
CA PRO A 188 -9.95 -6.34 -0.90
C PRO A 188 -8.44 -6.51 -1.15
N SER A 189 -8.00 -6.40 -2.41
CA SER A 189 -6.59 -6.52 -2.76
C SER A 189 -5.77 -5.28 -2.36
N LEU A 190 -5.12 -5.33 -1.20
CA LEU A 190 -4.19 -4.28 -0.77
C LEU A 190 -2.96 -4.15 -1.67
N HIS A 191 -2.55 -5.23 -2.35
CA HIS A 191 -1.49 -5.17 -3.38
C HIS A 191 -1.84 -4.15 -4.46
N VAL A 192 -3.02 -4.30 -5.07
CA VAL A 192 -3.52 -3.38 -6.10
C VAL A 192 -3.77 -2.00 -5.51
N GLY A 193 -4.42 -1.93 -4.35
CA GLY A 193 -4.66 -0.67 -3.67
C GLY A 193 -3.38 0.15 -3.49
N TRP A 194 -2.32 -0.44 -2.95
CA TRP A 194 -1.06 0.27 -2.70
C TRP A 194 -0.40 0.77 -4.00
N THR A 195 -0.52 0.03 -5.11
CA THR A 195 -0.03 0.50 -6.40
C THR A 195 -0.83 1.69 -6.94
N VAL A 196 -2.16 1.68 -6.76
CA VAL A 196 -3.03 2.83 -7.08
C VAL A 196 -2.65 4.04 -6.23
N TRP A 197 -2.37 3.81 -4.94
CA TRP A 197 -1.84 4.86 -4.06
C TRP A 197 -0.50 5.39 -4.57
N VAL A 198 0.43 4.52 -4.98
CA VAL A 198 1.72 4.94 -5.57
C VAL A 198 1.50 5.82 -6.78
N ALA A 199 0.63 5.42 -7.71
CA ALA A 199 0.32 6.20 -8.90
C ALA A 199 -0.26 7.58 -8.56
N TRP A 200 -1.21 7.65 -7.62
CA TRP A 200 -1.77 8.90 -7.13
C TRP A 200 -0.70 9.78 -6.44
N ALA A 201 0.09 9.19 -5.56
CA ALA A 201 1.06 9.87 -4.71
C ALA A 201 2.18 10.53 -5.54
N VAL A 202 2.66 9.88 -6.60
CA VAL A 202 3.72 10.43 -7.45
C VAL A 202 3.20 11.31 -8.59
N TRP A 203 1.89 11.27 -8.89
CA TRP A 203 1.31 11.83 -10.11
C TRP A 203 1.71 13.28 -10.41
N ARG A 204 1.75 14.11 -9.35
CA ARG A 204 2.07 15.54 -9.43
C ARG A 204 3.57 15.85 -9.39
N HIS A 205 4.40 14.85 -9.14
CA HIS A 205 5.84 15.02 -8.87
C HIS A 205 6.73 14.42 -9.97
N VAL A 206 6.15 13.73 -10.95
CA VAL A 206 6.86 13.08 -12.06
C VAL A 206 6.33 13.52 -13.42
N GLY A 207 7.19 13.46 -14.44
CA GLY A 207 6.82 13.70 -15.83
C GLY A 207 6.00 12.57 -16.45
N VAL A 208 5.66 12.68 -17.74
CA VAL A 208 4.83 11.70 -18.46
C VAL A 208 5.38 10.28 -18.34
N VAL A 209 6.70 10.09 -18.49
CA VAL A 209 7.33 8.77 -18.35
C VAL A 209 7.10 8.18 -16.95
N GLY A 210 7.27 8.96 -15.88
CA GLY A 210 7.04 8.49 -14.51
C GLY A 210 5.57 8.17 -14.24
N ARG A 211 4.64 8.94 -14.79
CA ARG A 211 3.20 8.65 -14.71
C ARG A 211 2.86 7.35 -15.41
N SER A 212 3.38 7.16 -16.63
CA SER A 212 3.20 5.92 -17.38
C SER A 212 3.76 4.72 -16.61
N LEU A 213 4.96 4.83 -16.02
CA LEU A 213 5.53 3.77 -15.19
C LEU A 213 4.67 3.44 -13.97
N ALA A 214 4.09 4.45 -13.30
CA ALA A 214 3.23 4.21 -12.14
C ALA A 214 1.88 3.56 -12.51
N VAL A 215 1.31 3.92 -13.67
CA VAL A 215 0.12 3.25 -14.21
C VAL A 215 0.45 1.81 -14.62
N LEU A 216 1.56 1.60 -15.33
CA LEU A 216 2.03 0.27 -15.72
C LEU A 216 2.33 -0.60 -14.49
N TYR A 217 2.87 -0.03 -13.42
CA TYR A 217 3.08 -0.73 -12.16
C TYR A 217 1.74 -1.19 -11.55
N SER A 218 0.71 -0.34 -11.61
CA SER A 218 -0.62 -0.68 -11.10
C SER A 218 -1.29 -1.76 -11.94
N LEU A 219 -1.33 -1.59 -13.26
CA LEU A 219 -1.90 -2.57 -14.20
C LEU A 219 -1.14 -3.90 -14.16
N GLY A 220 0.20 -3.84 -14.10
CA GLY A 220 1.06 -5.00 -13.99
C GLY A 220 0.82 -5.75 -12.67
N THR A 221 0.64 -5.04 -11.56
CA THR A 221 0.31 -5.68 -10.28
C THR A 221 -1.07 -6.32 -10.32
N THR A 222 -2.09 -5.67 -10.88
CA THR A 222 -3.41 -6.27 -11.10
C THR A 222 -3.32 -7.54 -11.94
N LEU A 223 -2.60 -7.49 -13.06
CA LEU A 223 -2.37 -8.66 -13.92
C LEU A 223 -1.70 -9.79 -13.13
N VAL A 224 -0.63 -9.49 -12.40
CA VAL A 224 0.14 -10.47 -11.63
C VAL A 224 -0.74 -11.14 -10.58
N VAL A 225 -1.50 -10.38 -9.79
CA VAL A 225 -2.31 -10.98 -8.71
C VAL A 225 -3.44 -11.87 -9.23
N VAL A 226 -4.03 -11.49 -10.37
CA VAL A 226 -5.09 -12.27 -11.03
C VAL A 226 -4.49 -13.51 -11.68
N ALA A 227 -3.45 -13.35 -12.49
CA ALA A 227 -2.80 -14.46 -13.19
C ALA A 227 -2.17 -15.49 -12.24
N THR A 228 -1.72 -15.07 -11.06
CA THR A 228 -1.13 -15.97 -10.06
C THR A 228 -2.17 -16.67 -9.18
N GLY A 229 -3.47 -16.45 -9.41
CA GLY A 229 -4.55 -17.04 -8.62
C GLY A 229 -4.63 -16.51 -7.18
N ASN A 230 -4.10 -15.30 -6.94
CA ASN A 230 -4.08 -14.69 -5.61
C ASN A 230 -5.28 -13.79 -5.33
N HIS A 231 -5.90 -13.23 -6.37
CA HIS A 231 -7.01 -12.30 -6.25
C HIS A 231 -7.97 -12.46 -7.43
N TRP A 232 -9.25 -12.30 -7.15
CA TRP A 232 -10.31 -12.10 -8.14
C TRP A 232 -10.19 -10.69 -8.75
N VAL A 233 -10.79 -10.44 -9.92
CA VAL A 233 -10.79 -9.09 -10.51
C VAL A 233 -11.53 -8.10 -9.61
N LEU A 234 -12.64 -8.50 -8.99
CA LEU A 234 -13.38 -7.65 -8.06
C LEU A 234 -12.58 -7.35 -6.78
N ASP A 235 -11.66 -8.22 -6.36
CA ASP A 235 -10.73 -7.91 -5.27
C ASP A 235 -9.83 -6.73 -5.63
N ALA A 236 -9.34 -6.70 -6.87
CA ALA A 236 -8.50 -5.62 -7.39
C ALA A 236 -9.27 -4.30 -7.46
N VAL A 237 -10.53 -4.34 -7.93
CA VAL A 237 -11.42 -3.17 -7.94
C VAL A 237 -11.67 -2.67 -6.53
N ALA A 238 -12.04 -3.56 -5.59
CA ALA A 238 -12.26 -3.22 -4.20
C ALA A 238 -11.00 -2.62 -3.55
N GLY A 239 -9.82 -3.16 -3.87
CA GLY A 239 -8.52 -2.63 -3.44
C GLY A 239 -8.29 -1.18 -3.87
N GLY A 240 -8.58 -0.87 -5.14
CA GLY A 240 -8.55 0.51 -5.65
C GLY A 240 -9.54 1.44 -4.94
N LEU A 241 -10.77 0.96 -4.69
CA LEU A 241 -11.83 1.73 -4.03
C LEU A 241 -11.50 2.07 -2.57
N VAL A 242 -10.98 1.11 -1.78
CA VAL A 242 -10.64 1.38 -0.37
C VAL A 242 -9.50 2.39 -0.24
N ILE A 243 -8.53 2.36 -1.16
CA ILE A 243 -7.46 3.37 -1.21
C ILE A 243 -7.99 4.73 -1.69
N ALA A 244 -8.87 4.76 -2.69
CA ALA A 244 -9.51 6.00 -3.13
C ALA A 244 -10.31 6.66 -1.98
N ALA A 245 -11.01 5.86 -1.18
CA ALA A 245 -11.68 6.34 0.04
C ALA A 245 -10.66 6.91 1.04
N GLY A 246 -9.54 6.21 1.27
CA GLY A 246 -8.44 6.71 2.12
C GLY A 246 -7.88 8.06 1.64
N VAL A 247 -7.68 8.23 0.33
CA VAL A 247 -7.27 9.49 -0.29
C VAL A 247 -8.30 10.60 -0.06
N ALA A 248 -9.58 10.32 -0.28
CA ALA A 248 -10.65 11.29 -0.08
C ALA A 248 -10.76 11.75 1.38
N ILE A 249 -10.74 10.81 2.33
CA ILE A 249 -10.79 11.09 3.77
C ILE A 249 -9.56 11.90 4.19
N SER A 250 -8.37 11.49 3.78
CA SER A 250 -7.13 12.23 4.08
C SER A 250 -7.16 13.67 3.54
N GLY A 251 -7.66 13.86 2.31
CA GLY A 251 -7.84 15.17 1.71
C GLY A 251 -8.83 16.04 2.49
N TRP A 252 -9.94 15.47 2.95
CA TRP A 252 -10.93 16.16 3.78
C TRP A 252 -10.38 16.59 5.14
N ILE A 253 -9.57 15.73 5.80
CA ILE A 253 -8.90 16.07 7.05
C ILE A 253 -7.96 17.27 6.84
N ALA A 254 -7.10 17.20 5.82
CA ALA A 254 -6.15 18.27 5.51
C ALA A 254 -6.85 19.60 5.20
N ALA A 255 -7.97 19.57 4.47
CA ALA A 255 -8.75 20.78 4.16
C ALA A 255 -9.31 21.44 5.43
N ARG A 256 -9.80 20.65 6.38
CA ARG A 256 -10.34 21.15 7.66
C ARG A 256 -9.27 21.78 8.55
N GLU A 257 -8.08 21.21 8.57
CA GLU A 257 -6.95 21.76 9.33
C GLU A 257 -6.54 23.13 8.79
N SER A 258 -6.50 23.29 7.46
CA SER A 258 -6.22 24.58 6.82
C SER A 258 -7.26 25.65 7.15
N THR A 259 -8.56 25.32 7.13
CA THR A 259 -9.62 26.27 7.50
C THR A 259 -9.52 26.70 8.96
N ARG A 260 -9.23 25.78 9.89
CA ARG A 260 -9.06 26.10 11.31
C ARG A 260 -7.82 26.96 11.60
N ALA A 261 -6.77 26.82 10.79
CA ALA A 261 -5.57 27.64 10.95
C ALA A 261 -5.75 29.09 10.43
N SER A 262 -6.76 29.32 9.58
CA SER A 262 -7.09 30.64 9.02
C SER A 262 -8.12 31.45 9.81
N THR A 263 -8.73 30.85 10.83
CA THR A 263 -9.69 31.48 11.76
C THR A 263 -9.02 31.78 13.09
#